data_AF-A0A8S4S5K9-F1
#
_entry.id   AF-A0A8S4S5K9-F1
#
_cell.length_a   1.000
_cell.length_b   1.000
_cell.length_c   1.000
_cell.angle_alpha   90.00
_cell.angle_beta   90.00
_cell.angle_gamma   90.00
#
_symmetry.space_group_name_H-M   'P 1'
#
loop_
_entity.id
_entity.type
_entity.pdbx_description
1 polymer ?
#
loop_
_entity_poly.entity_id
_entity_poly.type
_entity_poly.pdbx_seq_one_letter_code
_entity_poly.pdbx_strand_id
1 'polypeptide(L)' 'VLVHGLTDTCWEICMNRPSIRLDSKTEVCIMNCVERFIDSTTFITKRLMNTTKYRSDAPLEFE' A
#
# COMPACT_ATOMS: atom_id res chain seq x y z
N VAL A 1 -3.52 10.64 -5.91
CA VAL A 1 -3.57 9.33 -6.62
C VAL A 1 -3.35 8.15 -5.68
N LEU A 2 -2.38 8.23 -4.75
CA LEU A 2 -2.04 7.15 -3.82
C LEU A 2 -3.21 6.71 -2.91
N VAL A 3 -3.97 7.67 -2.38
CA VAL A 3 -5.17 7.38 -1.57
C VAL A 3 -6.22 6.62 -2.38
N HIS A 4 -6.54 7.08 -3.60
CA HIS A 4 -7.50 6.40 -4.46
C HIS A 4 -7.06 4.98 -4.83
N GLY A 5 -5.79 4.78 -5.19
CA GLY A 5 -5.27 3.44 -5.50
C GLY A 5 -5.29 2.47 -4.31
N LEU A 6 -5.00 2.97 -3.10
CA LEU A 6 -5.14 2.20 -1.86
C LEU A 6 -6.61 1.86 -1.58
N THR A 7 -7.50 2.83 -1.77
CA THR A 7 -8.94 2.61 -1.61
C THR A 7 -9.43 1.52 -2.55
N ASP A 8 -9.14 1.61 -3.85
CA ASP A 8 -9.60 0.62 -4.84
C ASP A 8 -9.04 -0.78 -4.51
N THR A 9 -7.74 -0.87 -4.25
CA THR A 9 -7.07 -2.15 -3.93
C THR A 9 -7.63 -2.79 -2.66
N CYS A 10 -7.72 -2.02 -1.57
CA CYS A 10 -8.22 -2.56 -0.31
C CYS A 10 -9.73 -2.79 -0.33
N TRP A 11 -10.47 -2.05 -1.15
CA TRP A 11 -11.88 -2.31 -1.40
C TRP A 11 -12.05 -3.67 -2.06
N GLU A 12 -11.35 -3.96 -3.15
CA GLU A 12 -11.42 -5.27 -3.83
C GLU A 12 -11.04 -6.44 -2.93
N ILE A 13 -10.05 -6.26 -2.04
CA ILE A 13 -9.56 -7.33 -1.15
C ILE A 13 -10.51 -7.58 0.02
N CYS A 14 -11.04 -6.52 0.64
CA CYS A 14 -11.73 -6.61 1.93
C CYS A 14 -13.25 -6.49 1.84
N MET A 15 -13.79 -5.75 0.86
CA MET A 15 -15.23 -5.55 0.75
C MET A 15 -15.90 -6.70 0.03
N ASN A 16 -16.71 -7.45 0.76
CA ASN A 16 -17.57 -8.47 0.19
C ASN A 16 -18.98 -7.94 -0.10
N ARG A 17 -19.76 -7.64 0.95
CA ARG A 17 -21.12 -7.11 0.83
C ARG A 17 -21.20 -5.72 1.45
N PRO A 18 -21.45 -4.66 0.65
CA PRO A 18 -21.67 -3.32 1.17
C PRO A 18 -22.85 -3.28 2.13
N SER A 19 -22.68 -2.54 3.22
CA SER A 19 -23.67 -2.29 4.27
C SER A 19 -23.62 -0.81 4.63
N ILE A 20 -24.66 -0.34 5.33
CA ILE A 20 -24.75 1.03 5.86
C ILE A 20 -23.57 1.36 6.79
N ARG A 21 -23.01 0.33 7.43
CA ARG A 21 -21.81 0.39 8.26
C ARG A 21 -20.92 -0.79 7.94
N LEU A 22 -19.61 -0.57 7.97
CA LEU A 22 -18.64 -1.66 7.89
C LEU A 22 -18.80 -2.54 9.14
N ASP A 23 -18.80 -3.86 8.94
CA ASP A 23 -18.69 -4.77 10.07
C ASP A 23 -17.24 -4.79 10.59
N SER A 24 -17.06 -5.20 11.84
CA SER A 24 -15.75 -5.18 12.50
C SER A 24 -14.67 -5.96 11.74
N LYS A 25 -15.01 -7.06 11.04
CA LYS A 25 -14.01 -7.81 10.26
C LYS A 25 -13.56 -7.02 9.04
N THR A 26 -14.50 -6.36 8.38
CA THR A 26 -14.22 -5.52 7.22
C THR A 26 -13.40 -4.29 7.61
N GLU A 27 -13.71 -3.63 8.73
CA GLU A 27 -12.91 -2.52 9.27
C GLU A 27 -11.45 -2.96 9.54
N VAL A 28 -11.29 -4.07 10.27
CA VAL A 28 -9.96 -4.63 10.58
C VAL A 28 -9.23 -5.06 9.31
N CYS A 29 -9.92 -5.63 8.32
CA CYS A 29 -9.31 -6.01 7.05
C CYS A 29 -8.76 -4.79 6.32
N ILE A 30 -9.55 -3.72 6.17
CA ILE A 30 -9.13 -2.51 5.46
C ILE A 30 -7.93 -1.86 6.15
N MET A 31 -7.95 -1.76 7.49
CA MET A 31 -6.82 -1.25 8.27
C MET A 31 -5.53 -2.04 7.99
N ASN A 32 -5.61 -3.37 8.12
CA ASN A 32 -4.46 -4.25 7.85
C ASN A 32 -4.02 -4.20 6.38
N CYS A 33 -4.95 -4.08 5.43
CA CYS A 33 -4.63 -4.01 4.02
C CYS A 33 -3.78 -2.77 3.70
N VAL A 34 -4.18 -1.61 4.21
CA VAL A 34 -3.45 -0.36 4.00
C VAL A 34 -2.05 -0.43 4.62
N GLU A 35 -1.94 -0.86 5.88
CA GLU A 35 -0.65 -1.01 6.57
C GLU A 35 0.28 -1.97 5.81
N ARG A 36 -0.22 -3.15 5.43
CA ARG A 36 0.56 -4.15 4.70
C ARG A 36 0.98 -3.69 3.31
N PHE A 37 0.15 -2.91 2.62
CA PHE A 37 0.48 -2.36 1.31
C PHE A 37 1.66 -1.39 1.43
N ILE A 38 1.62 -0.51 2.42
CA ILE A 38 2.70 0.45 2.69
C ILE A 38 3.98 -0.28 3.06
N ASP A 39 3.92 -1.27 3.95
CA ASP A 39 5.07 -2.07 4.35
C ASP A 39 5.69 -2.80 3.16
N SER A 40 4.87 -3.46 2.34
CA SER A 40 5.33 -4.21 1.16
C SER A 40 5.96 -3.28 0.13
N THR A 41 5.33 -2.15 -0.16
CA THR A 41 5.84 -1.17 -1.12
C THR A 41 7.16 -0.57 -0.64
N THR A 42 7.26 -0.25 0.65
CA THR A 42 8.48 0.25 1.28
C THR A 42 9.59 -0.78 1.21
N PHE A 43 9.29 -2.04 1.52
CA PHE A 43 10.25 -3.14 1.45
C PHE A 43 10.78 -3.36 0.02
N ILE A 44 9.88 -3.43 -0.96
CA ILE A 44 10.24 -3.60 -2.37
C ILE A 44 11.10 -2.42 -2.84
N THR A 45 10.68 -1.19 -2.54
CA THR A 45 11.41 0.03 -2.92
C THR A 45 12.81 0.04 -2.32
N LYS A 46 12.96 -0.24 -1.02
CA LYS A 46 14.27 -0.35 -0.35
C LYS A 46 15.16 -1.41 -1.00
N ARG A 47 14.59 -2.58 -1.34
CA ARG A 47 15.33 -3.65 -2.01
C ARG A 47 15.78 -3.21 -3.40
N LEU A 48 14.88 -2.62 -4.19
CA LEU A 48 15.19 -2.12 -5.52
C LEU A 48 16.31 -1.08 -5.45
N MET A 49 16.20 -0.06 -4.59
CA MET A 49 17.25 0.94 -4.37
C MET A 49 18.61 0.30 -3.98
N ASN A 50 18.59 -0.71 -3.12
CA ASN A 50 19.82 -1.41 -2.73
C ASN A 50 20.41 -2.26 -3.86
N THR A 51 19.58 -2.83 -4.75
CA THR A 51 20.06 -3.55 -5.94
C THR A 51 20.47 -2.62 -7.08
N THR A 52 19.84 -1.46 -7.23
CA THR A 52 20.17 -0.44 -8.24
C THR A 52 21.28 0.51 -7.80
N LYS A 53 21.72 0.47 -6.52
CA LYS A 53 22.91 1.17 -6.00
C LYS A 53 24.21 0.83 -6.75
N TYR A 54 24.21 -0.12 -7.68
CA TYR A 54 25.28 -0.32 -8.67
C TYR A 54 25.26 0.68 -9.84
N ARG A 55 24.32 1.63 -9.87
CA ARG A 55 24.27 2.72 -10.84
C ARG A 55 24.15 4.07 -10.13
N SER A 56 25.26 4.44 -9.48
CA SER A 56 25.80 5.82 -9.34
C SER A 56 24.82 7.01 -9.26
N ASP A 57 24.84 7.70 -8.12
CA ASP A 57 24.77 9.17 -8.01
C ASP A 57 23.52 9.93 -8.50
N ALA A 58 22.31 9.42 -8.29
CA ALA A 58 21.11 10.25 -8.36
C ALA A 58 20.36 10.23 -7.02
N PRO A 59 20.35 11.34 -6.26
CA PRO A 59 19.44 11.51 -5.13
C PRO A 59 18.00 11.39 -5.64
N LEU A 60 17.21 10.53 -5.02
CA LEU A 60 15.77 10.54 -5.21
C LEU A 60 15.24 11.79 -4.49
N GLU A 61 15.16 12.89 -5.23
CA GLU A 61 14.31 14.01 -4.85
C GLU A 61 12.86 13.53 -4.92
N PHE A 62 12.25 13.43 -3.75
CA PHE A 62 10.80 13.34 -3.61
C PHE A 62 10.27 14.77 -3.59
N GLU A 63 9.70 15.21 -4.70
CA GLU A 63 8.65 16.24 -4.71
C GLU A 63 7.30 15.58 -4.99
#